data_AF-C5M852-F1
#
_entry.id   AF-C5M852-F1
#
_cell.length_a   1.000
_cell.length_b   1.000
_cell.length_c   1.000
_cell.angle_alpha   90.00
_cell.angle_beta   90.00
_cell.angle_gamma   90.00
#
_symmetry.space_group_name_H-M   'P 1'
#
loop_
_entity.id
_entity.type
_entity.pdbx_description
1 polymer ?
#
loop_
_entity_poly.entity_id
_entity_poly.type
_entity_poly.pdbx_seq_one_letter_code
_entity_poly.pdbx_strand_id
1 'polypeptide(L)'
;MDTFTGKCQFIVTKITTAEKLLEAWCKEKKTPKVDPLKYLLEAILACGPEIAYSSIRKIEPVLNQYIEYVSLDSKKVLSSTTKTRSVSLFSKRKESHSSSDTIGKVNEVQISFLTKTAIIKAFMCMLRCQYGDAVKQFSTLLNNVKEEETYSQLNLLKFYCQANESNLTKKNLELILLNLQKSEYGGSLRQQILATVHEKLYRMTSKSNANSKSKSNKFNSLFKGSSTMKSHLKSAIECYISGIMSSSDDDLFIPQLYDKILSILIHNNTDIRVITFFYQLRYYFTLKADYTYLHIPGLLDDFVPDNTENNHRLLHDIHQIIEHKDVSNSCKKVDIETVEEIGFVKFWVEEYQKQKELSQPLIIFHSYLFA
;
A
#
# COMPACT_ATOMS: atom_id res chain seq x y z
N MET A 1 11.73 -24.46 -4.99
CA MET A 1 11.92 -23.34 -5.93
C MET A 1 10.71 -22.46 -5.74
N ASP A 2 10.85 -21.44 -4.90
CA ASP A 2 9.74 -20.59 -4.52
C ASP A 2 9.50 -19.61 -5.66
N THR A 3 8.34 -19.74 -6.31
CA THR A 3 7.90 -18.83 -7.36
C THR A 3 7.56 -17.50 -6.71
N PHE A 4 8.41 -16.49 -6.93
CA PHE A 4 8.09 -15.09 -6.68
C PHE A 4 6.69 -14.77 -7.24
N THR A 5 5.84 -14.12 -6.45
CA THR A 5 4.54 -13.62 -6.93
C THR A 5 4.70 -12.50 -7.94
N GLY A 6 5.85 -11.81 -7.95
CA GLY A 6 6.25 -10.94 -9.05
C GLY A 6 5.35 -9.71 -9.20
N LYS A 7 4.63 -9.30 -8.14
CA LYS A 7 3.71 -8.15 -8.21
C LYS A 7 4.42 -6.84 -8.52
N CYS A 8 5.56 -6.59 -7.89
CA CYS A 8 6.39 -5.42 -8.20
C CYS A 8 7.03 -5.52 -9.59
N GLN A 9 7.50 -6.72 -9.95
CA GLN A 9 8.00 -6.99 -11.30
C GLN A 9 6.92 -6.74 -12.36
N PHE A 10 5.68 -7.15 -12.10
CA PHE A 10 4.53 -6.92 -12.96
C PHE A 10 4.29 -5.43 -13.14
N ILE A 11 4.19 -4.66 -12.06
CA ILE A 11 4.01 -3.20 -12.10
C ILE A 11 5.11 -2.54 -12.91
N VAL A 12 6.38 -2.83 -12.60
CA VAL A 12 7.54 -2.25 -13.30
C VAL A 12 7.54 -2.62 -14.79
N THR A 13 7.25 -3.88 -15.11
CA THR A 13 7.19 -4.37 -16.50
C THR A 13 6.10 -3.65 -17.29
N LYS A 14 4.93 -3.45 -16.68
CA LYS A 14 3.80 -2.73 -17.30
C LYS A 14 4.12 -1.26 -17.55
N ILE A 15 4.73 -0.58 -16.57
CA ILE A 15 5.15 0.82 -16.72
C ILE A 15 6.26 0.94 -17.79
N THR A 16 7.25 0.06 -17.78
CA THR A 16 8.34 0.04 -18.78
C THR A 16 7.81 -0.23 -20.19
N THR A 17 6.78 -1.08 -20.30
CA THR A 17 6.13 -1.34 -21.60
C THR A 17 5.38 -0.10 -22.09
N ALA A 18 4.63 0.57 -21.22
CA ALA A 18 3.97 1.82 -21.55
C ALA A 18 4.97 2.92 -21.95
N GLU A 19 6.09 3.04 -21.23
CA GLU A 19 7.19 3.96 -21.54
C GLU A 19 7.70 3.75 -22.97
N LYS A 20 8.11 2.52 -23.33
CA LYS A 20 8.60 2.20 -24.67
C LYS A 20 7.60 2.54 -25.77
N LEU A 21 6.31 2.28 -25.53
CA LEU A 21 5.25 2.60 -26.48
C LEU A 21 5.06 4.12 -26.65
N LEU A 22 5.09 4.87 -25.55
CA LEU A 22 4.97 6.33 -25.56
C LEU A 22 6.19 6.99 -26.21
N GLU A 23 7.39 6.49 -25.96
CA GLU A 23 8.62 6.98 -26.60
C GLU A 23 8.61 6.72 -28.11
N ALA A 24 8.23 5.51 -28.53
CA ALA A 24 8.11 5.16 -29.94
C ALA A 24 7.07 6.04 -30.64
N TRP A 25 5.90 6.23 -30.02
CA TRP A 25 4.89 7.17 -30.51
C TRP A 25 5.43 8.60 -30.58
N CYS A 26 6.17 9.06 -29.57
CA CYS A 26 6.69 10.42 -29.53
C CYS A 26 7.67 10.69 -30.68
N LYS A 27 8.50 9.68 -31.02
CA LYS A 27 9.49 9.73 -32.12
C LYS A 27 8.86 9.57 -33.50
N GLU A 28 8.02 8.56 -33.69
CA GLU A 28 7.49 8.18 -35.00
C GLU A 28 6.18 8.87 -35.37
N LYS A 29 5.50 9.48 -34.38
CA LYS A 29 4.16 10.08 -34.49
C LYS A 29 3.09 9.15 -35.08
N LYS A 30 3.31 7.83 -34.99
CA LYS A 30 2.34 6.80 -35.40
C LYS A 30 1.59 6.28 -34.18
N THR A 31 0.27 6.18 -34.31
CA THR A 31 -0.58 5.63 -33.24
C THR A 31 -0.12 4.21 -32.89
N PRO A 32 0.17 3.93 -31.60
CA PRO A 32 0.54 2.60 -31.15
C PRO A 32 -0.53 1.57 -31.51
N LYS A 33 -0.10 0.37 -31.93
CA LYS A 33 -1.02 -0.76 -32.15
C LYS A 33 -1.64 -1.26 -30.84
N VAL A 34 -0.96 -1.03 -29.72
CA VAL A 34 -1.40 -1.41 -28.37
C VAL A 34 -1.51 -0.15 -27.53
N ASP A 35 -2.62 0.00 -26.79
CA ASP A 35 -2.88 1.18 -25.98
C ASP A 35 -1.95 1.24 -24.76
N PRO A 36 -1.02 2.23 -24.67
CA PRO A 36 -0.15 2.38 -23.51
C PRO A 36 -0.93 2.65 -22.22
N LEU A 37 -2.14 3.22 -22.29
CA LEU A 37 -2.96 3.47 -21.10
C LEU A 37 -3.52 2.19 -20.49
N LYS A 38 -3.68 1.11 -21.28
CA LYS A 38 -4.09 -0.21 -20.76
C LYS A 38 -3.04 -0.74 -19.77
N TYR A 39 -1.76 -0.69 -20.15
CA TYR A 39 -0.67 -1.15 -19.29
C TYR A 39 -0.54 -0.32 -18.00
N LEU A 40 -0.70 1.00 -18.09
CA LEU A 40 -0.68 1.86 -16.90
C LEU A 40 -1.87 1.57 -15.98
N LEU A 41 -3.06 1.34 -16.53
CA LEU A 41 -4.23 0.97 -15.75
C LEU A 41 -4.02 -0.36 -15.01
N GLU A 42 -3.54 -1.39 -15.70
CA GLU A 42 -3.24 -2.69 -15.10
C GLU A 42 -2.22 -2.57 -13.97
N ALA A 43 -1.17 -1.75 -14.16
CA ALA A 43 -0.19 -1.48 -13.11
C ALA A 43 -0.85 -0.82 -11.88
N ILE A 44 -1.71 0.18 -12.09
CA ILE A 44 -2.40 0.90 -11.00
C ILE A 44 -3.34 -0.02 -10.22
N LEU A 45 -4.14 -0.81 -10.95
CA LEU A 45 -5.12 -1.73 -10.35
C LEU A 45 -4.47 -2.91 -9.61
N ALA A 46 -3.19 -3.22 -9.90
CA ALA A 46 -2.42 -4.14 -9.08
C ALA A 46 -2.29 -3.69 -7.61
N CYS A 47 -2.45 -2.39 -7.31
CA CYS A 47 -2.39 -1.87 -5.93
C CYS A 47 -1.13 -2.33 -5.19
N GLY A 48 0.04 -2.13 -5.80
CA GLY A 48 1.35 -2.42 -5.20
C GLY A 48 1.93 -1.26 -4.38
N PRO A 49 3.16 -1.41 -3.86
CA PRO A 49 3.81 -0.36 -3.08
C PRO A 49 4.18 0.84 -3.97
N GLU A 50 4.05 2.06 -3.43
CA GLU A 50 4.25 3.31 -4.18
C GLU A 50 5.60 3.39 -4.90
N ILE A 51 6.65 2.83 -4.28
CA ILE A 51 8.01 2.82 -4.82
C ILE A 51 8.12 2.11 -6.18
N ALA A 52 7.29 1.07 -6.42
CA ALA A 52 7.23 0.35 -7.69
C ALA A 52 6.71 1.23 -8.84
N TYR A 53 6.01 2.32 -8.52
CA TYR A 53 5.48 3.27 -9.47
C TYR A 53 6.41 4.46 -9.74
N SER A 54 7.60 4.53 -9.12
CA SER A 54 8.52 5.67 -9.23
C SER A 54 8.78 6.13 -10.68
N SER A 55 8.89 5.19 -11.62
CA SER A 55 9.11 5.45 -13.05
C SER A 55 7.95 6.16 -13.74
N ILE A 56 6.71 6.05 -13.23
CA ILE A 56 5.54 6.68 -13.86
C ILE A 56 5.65 8.20 -13.88
N ARG A 57 6.34 8.79 -12.90
CA ARG A 57 6.62 10.23 -12.85
C ARG A 57 7.52 10.68 -13.99
N LYS A 58 8.44 9.82 -14.46
CA LYS A 58 9.35 10.12 -15.57
C LYS A 58 8.61 10.22 -16.90
N ILE A 59 7.65 9.32 -17.13
CA ILE A 59 6.89 9.27 -18.39
C ILE A 59 5.73 10.26 -18.46
N GLU A 60 5.39 10.91 -17.35
CA GLU A 60 4.22 11.77 -17.25
C GLU A 60 4.14 12.88 -18.32
N PRO A 61 5.23 13.61 -18.66
CA PRO A 61 5.15 14.65 -19.68
C PRO A 61 4.71 14.10 -21.05
N VAL A 62 5.29 12.96 -21.46
CA VAL A 62 4.96 12.32 -22.74
C VAL A 62 3.57 11.69 -22.70
N LEU A 63 3.19 11.13 -21.55
CA LEU A 63 1.85 10.58 -21.32
C LEU A 63 0.76 11.65 -21.47
N ASN A 64 0.97 12.85 -20.91
CA ASN A 64 0.01 13.95 -21.04
C ASN A 64 -0.15 14.40 -22.51
N GLN A 65 0.95 14.50 -23.26
CA GLN A 65 0.91 14.80 -24.69
C GLN A 65 0.12 13.73 -25.47
N TYR A 66 0.32 12.45 -25.13
CA TYR A 66 -0.40 11.34 -25.75
C TYR A 66 -1.90 11.40 -25.45
N ILE A 67 -2.29 11.64 -24.20
CA ILE A 67 -3.68 11.77 -23.78
C ILE A 67 -4.38 12.91 -24.54
N GLU A 68 -3.70 14.06 -24.70
CA GLU A 68 -4.21 15.20 -25.47
C GLU A 68 -4.38 14.86 -26.94
N TYR A 69 -3.38 14.22 -27.56
CA TYR A 69 -3.43 13.77 -28.95
C TYR A 69 -4.65 12.87 -29.22
N VAL A 70 -4.85 11.83 -28.41
CA VAL A 70 -5.98 10.89 -28.57
C VAL A 70 -7.33 11.59 -28.30
N SER A 71 -7.36 12.53 -27.37
CA SER A 71 -8.56 13.35 -27.09
C SER A 71 -8.93 14.29 -28.24
N LEU A 72 -7.94 14.76 -29.01
CA LEU A 72 -8.17 15.61 -30.18
C LEU A 72 -8.58 14.79 -31.41
N ASP A 73 -7.95 13.63 -31.64
CA ASP A 73 -8.32 12.74 -32.74
C ASP A 73 -9.74 12.19 -32.57
N SER A 74 -10.15 11.82 -31.35
CA SER A 74 -11.54 11.40 -31.08
C SER A 74 -12.57 12.51 -31.34
N LYS A 75 -12.23 13.78 -31.05
CA LYS A 75 -13.07 14.94 -31.39
C LYS A 75 -13.14 15.22 -32.89
N LYS A 76 -12.05 15.03 -33.63
CA LYS A 76 -12.03 15.16 -35.09
C LYS A 76 -12.92 14.12 -35.77
N VAL A 77 -12.88 12.88 -35.31
CA VAL A 77 -13.76 11.80 -35.82
C VAL A 77 -15.23 12.15 -35.61
N LEU A 78 -15.63 12.64 -34.42
CA LEU A 78 -17.02 13.07 -34.15
C LEU A 78 -17.47 14.25 -35.02
N SER A 79 -16.58 15.20 -35.35
CA SER A 79 -16.91 16.33 -36.21
C SER A 79 -17.04 15.97 -37.70
N SER A 80 -16.56 14.78 -38.10
CA SER A 80 -16.56 14.33 -39.49
C SER A 80 -17.73 13.40 -39.87
N THR A 81 -18.60 13.05 -38.93
CA THR A 81 -19.73 12.12 -39.13
C THR A 81 -21.11 12.77 -39.06
N THR A 82 -21.30 13.86 -39.81
CA THR A 82 -22.65 14.29 -40.24
C THR A 82 -22.72 14.40 -41.77
N LYS A 83 -22.69 13.24 -42.42
CA LYS A 83 -23.39 13.04 -43.71
C LYS A 83 -24.30 11.84 -43.55
N THR A 84 -25.52 12.09 -43.12
CA THR A 84 -26.65 11.16 -43.15
C THR A 84 -26.91 10.77 -44.61
N ARG A 85 -26.38 9.61 -45.01
CA ARG A 85 -26.86 8.88 -46.19
C ARG A 85 -27.94 7.92 -45.69
N SER A 86 -29.19 8.26 -45.97
CA SER A 86 -30.36 7.41 -45.78
C SER A 86 -30.25 6.17 -46.68
N VAL A 87 -30.30 4.97 -46.09
CA VAL A 87 -30.45 3.72 -46.85
C VAL A 87 -31.44 2.78 -46.14
N SER A 88 -32.63 2.74 -46.75
CA SER A 88 -33.62 1.64 -46.89
C SER A 88 -33.70 0.52 -45.85
N LEU A 89 -34.90 0.40 -45.28
CA LEU A 89 -35.46 -0.76 -44.58
C LEU A 89 -35.83 -1.87 -45.59
N PHE A 90 -34.93 -2.82 -45.86
CA PHE A 90 -35.35 -4.14 -46.33
C PHE A 90 -34.50 -5.25 -45.71
N SER A 91 -35.21 -6.04 -44.90
CA SER A 91 -34.78 -7.25 -44.21
C SER A 91 -34.25 -8.32 -45.15
N LYS A 92 -33.12 -8.95 -44.78
CA LYS A 92 -32.84 -10.34 -45.12
C LYS A 92 -32.40 -11.09 -43.86
N ARG A 93 -33.33 -11.91 -43.35
CA ARG A 93 -33.07 -13.04 -42.45
C ARG A 93 -32.02 -13.95 -43.06
N LYS A 94 -31.03 -14.36 -42.27
CA LYS A 94 -30.41 -15.69 -42.39
C LYS A 94 -30.13 -16.25 -40.99
N GLU A 95 -31.01 -17.20 -40.66
CA GLU A 95 -30.90 -18.43 -39.88
C GLU A 95 -29.73 -18.67 -38.92
N SER A 96 -30.13 -19.11 -37.74
CA SER A 96 -29.34 -19.67 -36.63
C SER A 96 -29.07 -21.18 -36.79
N HIS A 97 -28.02 -21.62 -36.09
CA HIS A 97 -27.51 -22.99 -35.84
C HIS A 97 -26.48 -23.49 -36.87
N SER A 98 -25.26 -23.92 -36.48
CA SER A 98 -24.91 -24.77 -35.34
C SER A 98 -23.43 -24.65 -34.93
N SER A 99 -23.22 -24.78 -33.62
CA SER A 99 -22.06 -25.31 -32.87
C SER A 99 -20.68 -25.45 -33.55
N SER A 100 -19.71 -24.68 -33.05
CA SER A 100 -18.38 -25.23 -32.74
C SER A 100 -17.85 -24.63 -31.44
N ASP A 101 -17.55 -25.51 -30.50
CA ASP A 101 -16.88 -25.23 -29.23
C ASP A 101 -15.65 -24.33 -29.41
N THR A 102 -15.64 -23.21 -28.69
CA THR A 102 -14.40 -22.57 -28.23
C THR A 102 -14.65 -21.90 -26.89
N ILE A 103 -14.34 -22.68 -25.86
CA ILE A 103 -13.77 -22.32 -24.55
C ILE A 103 -13.51 -20.81 -24.38
N GLY A 104 -14.33 -20.20 -23.53
CA GLY A 104 -13.92 -19.18 -22.54
C GLY A 104 -13.13 -17.97 -23.02
N LYS A 105 -13.72 -17.11 -23.87
CA LYS A 105 -13.31 -15.70 -23.89
C LYS A 105 -13.92 -15.01 -22.67
N VAL A 106 -13.10 -14.83 -21.63
CA VAL A 106 -13.37 -13.83 -20.58
C VAL A 106 -13.61 -12.51 -21.31
N ASN A 107 -14.84 -12.01 -21.23
CA ASN A 107 -15.16 -10.69 -21.74
C ASN A 107 -14.38 -9.67 -20.91
N GLU A 108 -13.18 -9.26 -21.37
CA GLU A 108 -12.48 -8.09 -20.85
C GLU A 108 -13.45 -6.91 -20.97
N VAL A 109 -14.04 -6.50 -19.84
CA VAL A 109 -14.90 -5.31 -19.80
C VAL A 109 -14.01 -4.13 -20.13
N GLN A 110 -14.22 -3.57 -21.31
CA GLN A 110 -13.33 -2.55 -21.86
C GLN A 110 -13.59 -1.22 -21.12
N ILE A 111 -12.76 -0.90 -20.11
CA ILE A 111 -12.82 0.39 -19.42
C ILE A 111 -12.62 1.50 -20.46
N SER A 112 -13.56 2.46 -20.49
CA SER A 112 -13.56 3.53 -21.49
C SER A 112 -12.28 4.36 -21.43
N PHE A 113 -11.86 4.93 -22.56
CA PHE A 113 -10.70 5.82 -22.62
C PHE A 113 -10.77 6.96 -21.60
N LEU A 114 -11.95 7.58 -21.44
CA LEU A 114 -12.18 8.66 -20.48
C LEU A 114 -11.96 8.18 -19.05
N THR A 115 -12.53 7.02 -18.69
CA THR A 115 -12.37 6.42 -17.36
C THR A 115 -10.92 6.05 -17.08
N LYS A 116 -10.22 5.42 -18.04
CA LYS A 116 -8.78 5.09 -17.92
C LYS A 116 -7.93 6.32 -17.65
N THR A 117 -8.14 7.35 -18.47
CA THR A 117 -7.42 8.62 -18.34
C THR A 117 -7.65 9.26 -16.98
N ALA A 118 -8.89 9.26 -16.50
CA ALA A 118 -9.23 9.83 -15.21
C ALA A 118 -8.63 9.03 -14.04
N ILE A 119 -8.63 7.68 -14.10
CA ILE A 119 -7.96 6.84 -13.09
C ILE A 119 -6.47 7.15 -13.03
N ILE A 120 -5.79 7.21 -14.19
CA ILE A 120 -4.37 7.53 -14.27
C ILE A 120 -4.09 8.92 -13.69
N LYS A 121 -4.89 9.93 -14.02
CA LYS A 121 -4.75 11.29 -13.47
C LYS A 121 -4.94 11.34 -11.95
N ALA A 122 -5.96 10.66 -11.42
CA ALA A 122 -6.19 10.57 -9.99
C ALA A 122 -5.01 9.92 -9.26
N PHE A 123 -4.47 8.84 -9.83
CA PHE A 123 -3.29 8.16 -9.31
C PHE A 123 -2.03 9.03 -9.35
N MET A 124 -1.82 9.82 -10.42
CA MET A 124 -0.72 10.77 -10.48
C MET A 124 -0.82 11.85 -9.40
N CYS A 125 -2.02 12.34 -9.08
CA CYS A 125 -2.24 13.25 -7.95
C CYS A 125 -1.86 12.56 -6.62
N MET A 126 -2.28 11.30 -6.42
CA MET A 126 -1.89 10.52 -5.24
C MET A 126 -0.37 10.42 -5.11
N LEU A 127 0.33 10.05 -6.20
CA LEU A 127 1.79 9.94 -6.21
C LEU A 127 2.47 11.29 -5.96
N ARG A 128 1.85 12.43 -6.26
CA ARG A 128 2.37 13.77 -5.92
C ARG A 128 2.05 14.21 -4.49
N CYS A 129 1.50 13.32 -3.67
CA CYS A 129 0.98 13.62 -2.35
C CYS A 129 -0.14 14.68 -2.34
N GLN A 130 -0.80 14.90 -3.50
CA GLN A 130 -1.98 15.77 -3.63
C GLN A 130 -3.24 14.98 -3.27
N TYR A 131 -3.26 14.45 -2.03
CA TYR A 131 -4.25 13.45 -1.62
C TYR A 131 -5.69 13.98 -1.70
N GLY A 132 -5.94 15.24 -1.30
CA GLY A 132 -7.29 15.82 -1.36
C GLY A 132 -7.87 15.91 -2.79
N ASP A 133 -7.02 16.18 -3.79
CA ASP A 133 -7.45 16.21 -5.19
C ASP A 133 -7.63 14.80 -5.76
N ALA A 134 -6.77 13.86 -5.36
CA ALA A 134 -6.92 12.45 -5.70
C ALA A 134 -8.25 11.89 -5.17
N VAL A 135 -8.61 12.19 -3.92
CA VAL A 135 -9.89 11.76 -3.30
C VAL A 135 -11.09 12.26 -4.10
N LYS A 136 -11.11 13.54 -4.48
CA LYS A 136 -12.19 14.10 -5.31
C LYS A 136 -12.33 13.36 -6.63
N GLN A 137 -11.21 13.14 -7.33
CA GLN A 137 -11.20 12.45 -8.61
C GLN A 137 -11.66 10.98 -8.48
N PHE A 138 -11.13 10.23 -7.51
CA PHE A 138 -11.57 8.85 -7.26
C PHE A 138 -13.06 8.79 -6.90
N SER A 139 -13.57 9.72 -6.11
CA SER A 139 -15.00 9.78 -5.75
C SER A 139 -15.90 9.95 -6.99
N THR A 140 -15.51 10.83 -7.92
CA THR A 140 -16.24 11.01 -9.19
C THR A 140 -16.14 9.77 -10.08
N LEU A 141 -14.98 9.08 -10.08
CA LEU A 141 -14.75 7.89 -10.89
C LEU A 141 -15.58 6.69 -10.44
N LEU A 142 -15.67 6.45 -9.14
CA LEU A 142 -16.37 5.29 -8.57
C LEU A 142 -17.84 5.21 -8.99
N ASN A 143 -18.51 6.36 -9.21
CA ASN A 143 -19.89 6.40 -9.72
C ASN A 143 -20.05 5.78 -11.12
N ASN A 144 -18.97 5.68 -11.88
CA ASN A 144 -18.96 5.23 -13.27
C ASN A 144 -18.33 3.83 -13.45
N VAL A 145 -17.84 3.21 -12.38
CA VAL A 145 -17.21 1.89 -12.41
C VAL A 145 -18.23 0.85 -11.95
N LYS A 146 -18.62 -0.04 -12.86
CA LYS A 146 -19.61 -1.11 -12.61
C LYS A 146 -18.98 -2.44 -12.20
N GLU A 147 -17.71 -2.63 -12.53
CA GLU A 147 -16.97 -3.84 -12.20
C GLU A 147 -16.55 -3.80 -10.74
N GLU A 148 -16.93 -4.82 -9.99
CA GLU A 148 -16.79 -4.88 -8.53
C GLU A 148 -15.33 -4.89 -8.07
N GLU A 149 -14.45 -5.62 -8.76
CA GLU A 149 -13.03 -5.70 -8.41
C GLU A 149 -12.33 -4.35 -8.62
N THR A 150 -12.46 -3.77 -9.81
CA THR A 150 -11.94 -2.44 -10.13
C THR A 150 -12.51 -1.37 -9.20
N TYR A 151 -13.82 -1.44 -8.91
CA TYR A 151 -14.45 -0.53 -7.93
C TYR A 151 -13.79 -0.66 -6.56
N SER A 152 -13.58 -1.88 -6.08
CA SER A 152 -13.00 -2.15 -4.76
C SER A 152 -11.56 -1.65 -4.66
N GLN A 153 -10.73 -1.92 -5.67
CA GLN A 153 -9.34 -1.44 -5.75
C GLN A 153 -9.26 0.09 -5.77
N LEU A 154 -10.06 0.75 -6.61
CA LEU A 154 -10.12 2.21 -6.66
C LEU A 154 -10.65 2.83 -5.37
N ASN A 155 -11.60 2.17 -4.71
CA ASN A 155 -12.14 2.63 -3.43
C ASN A 155 -11.11 2.49 -2.30
N LEU A 156 -10.26 1.46 -2.33
CA LEU A 156 -9.11 1.37 -1.43
C LEU A 156 -8.09 2.48 -1.67
N LEU A 157 -7.73 2.77 -2.92
CA LEU A 157 -6.85 3.89 -3.25
C LEU A 157 -7.44 5.24 -2.77
N LYS A 158 -8.77 5.40 -2.88
CA LYS A 158 -9.47 6.55 -2.29
C LYS A 158 -9.27 6.61 -0.77
N PHE A 159 -9.50 5.50 -0.04
CA PHE A 159 -9.31 5.46 1.40
C PHE A 159 -7.85 5.69 1.81
N TYR A 160 -6.89 5.19 1.03
CA TYR A 160 -5.47 5.47 1.20
C TYR A 160 -5.19 6.97 1.11
N CYS A 161 -5.73 7.65 0.10
CA CYS A 161 -5.60 9.09 -0.04
C CYS A 161 -6.26 9.83 1.14
N GLN A 162 -7.49 9.47 1.49
CA GLN A 162 -8.21 10.07 2.63
C GLN A 162 -7.44 9.91 3.93
N ALA A 163 -6.85 8.74 4.17
CA ALA A 163 -6.05 8.49 5.36
C ALA A 163 -4.76 9.31 5.39
N ASN A 164 -4.25 9.79 4.26
CA ASN A 164 -2.99 10.54 4.13
C ASN A 164 -3.13 12.06 3.99
N GLU A 165 -4.36 12.61 3.97
CA GLU A 165 -4.57 14.06 3.98
C GLU A 165 -3.96 14.75 5.22
N SER A 166 -3.49 15.98 5.03
CA SER A 166 -2.76 16.77 6.04
C SER A 166 -3.67 17.38 7.13
N ASN A 167 -4.96 17.57 6.85
CA ASN A 167 -5.93 18.24 7.74
C ASN A 167 -7.02 17.31 8.29
N LEU A 168 -6.65 16.08 8.66
CA LEU A 168 -7.62 15.10 9.16
C LEU A 168 -8.02 15.38 10.61
N THR A 169 -9.33 15.35 10.87
CA THR A 169 -9.86 15.35 12.24
C THR A 169 -10.03 13.92 12.75
N LYS A 170 -10.09 13.74 14.08
CA LYS A 170 -10.42 12.46 14.71
C LYS A 170 -11.70 11.83 14.15
N LYS A 171 -12.75 12.63 13.95
CA LYS A 171 -14.03 12.18 13.38
C LYS A 171 -13.88 11.70 11.93
N ASN A 172 -13.03 12.34 11.13
CA ASN A 172 -12.74 11.86 9.77
C ASN A 172 -12.09 10.47 9.80
N LEU A 173 -11.09 10.27 10.67
CA LEU A 173 -10.40 9.00 10.84
C LEU A 173 -11.34 7.89 11.34
N GLU A 174 -12.20 8.17 12.32
CA GLU A 174 -13.21 7.21 12.81
C GLU A 174 -14.21 6.81 11.72
N LEU A 175 -14.61 7.75 10.85
CA LEU A 175 -15.48 7.46 9.71
C LEU A 175 -14.78 6.56 8.69
N ILE A 176 -13.50 6.80 8.42
CA ILE A 176 -12.70 5.94 7.54
C ILE A 176 -12.62 4.52 8.11
N LEU A 177 -12.36 4.36 9.41
CA LEU A 177 -12.35 3.05 10.08
C LEU A 177 -13.68 2.32 9.91
N LEU A 178 -14.80 2.98 10.23
CA LEU A 178 -16.13 2.40 10.15
C LEU A 178 -16.43 1.90 8.72
N ASN A 179 -16.06 2.68 7.71
CA ASN A 179 -16.30 2.33 6.32
C ASN A 179 -15.41 1.17 5.84
N LEU A 180 -14.14 1.14 6.26
CA LEU A 180 -13.21 0.05 5.93
C LEU A 180 -13.53 -1.26 6.65
N GLN A 181 -14.07 -1.20 7.87
CA GLN A 181 -14.51 -2.36 8.62
C GLN A 181 -15.75 -3.02 8.01
N LYS A 182 -16.64 -2.22 7.41
CA LYS A 182 -17.81 -2.70 6.65
C LYS A 182 -17.46 -3.23 5.26
N SER A 183 -16.26 -2.95 4.76
CA SER A 183 -15.81 -3.46 3.46
C SER A 183 -15.40 -4.92 3.59
N GLU A 184 -15.96 -5.77 2.72
CA GLU A 184 -15.65 -7.20 2.62
C GLU A 184 -14.29 -7.47 1.95
N TYR A 185 -13.66 -6.45 1.38
CA TYR A 185 -12.41 -6.61 0.66
C TYR A 185 -11.26 -6.92 1.64
N GLY A 186 -10.64 -8.09 1.51
CA GLY A 186 -9.44 -8.48 2.27
C GLY A 186 -8.14 -7.94 1.66
N GLY A 187 -7.01 -8.14 2.35
CA GLY A 187 -5.68 -7.94 1.74
C GLY A 187 -4.79 -6.89 2.42
N SER A 188 -3.51 -6.92 2.02
CA SER A 188 -2.42 -6.16 2.65
C SER A 188 -2.63 -4.64 2.64
N LEU A 189 -3.05 -4.07 1.50
CA LEU A 189 -3.30 -2.62 1.38
C LEU A 189 -4.40 -2.14 2.33
N ARG A 190 -5.50 -2.89 2.48
CA ARG A 190 -6.55 -2.53 3.44
C ARG A 190 -6.01 -2.50 4.87
N GLN A 191 -5.25 -3.53 5.24
CA GLN A 191 -4.66 -3.62 6.58
C GLN A 191 -3.67 -2.48 6.83
N GLN A 192 -2.88 -2.10 5.82
CA GLN A 192 -1.99 -0.94 5.89
C GLN A 192 -2.78 0.37 6.11
N ILE A 193 -3.91 0.57 5.42
CA ILE A 193 -4.74 1.77 5.61
C ILE A 193 -5.33 1.77 7.03
N LEU A 194 -5.88 0.65 7.50
CA LEU A 194 -6.41 0.51 8.87
C LEU A 194 -5.32 0.82 9.91
N ALA A 195 -4.13 0.25 9.74
CA ALA A 195 -2.99 0.49 10.62
C ALA A 195 -2.60 1.97 10.68
N THR A 196 -2.50 2.61 9.51
CA THR A 196 -2.16 4.03 9.39
C THR A 196 -3.20 4.92 10.07
N VAL A 197 -4.49 4.59 9.92
CA VAL A 197 -5.57 5.34 10.57
C VAL A 197 -5.52 5.18 12.09
N HIS A 198 -5.31 3.97 12.59
CA HIS A 198 -5.13 3.70 14.02
C HIS A 198 -3.89 4.41 14.59
N GLU A 199 -2.77 4.41 13.88
CA GLU A 199 -1.56 5.14 14.26
C GLU A 199 -1.81 6.65 14.37
N LYS A 200 -2.51 7.24 13.38
CA LYS A 200 -2.87 8.67 13.42
C LYS A 200 -3.79 8.99 14.61
N LEU A 201 -4.78 8.14 14.88
CA LEU A 201 -5.66 8.28 16.05
C LEU A 201 -4.87 8.20 17.38
N TYR A 202 -3.92 7.27 17.46
CA TYR A 202 -3.00 7.15 18.60
C TYR A 202 -2.16 8.42 18.80
N ARG A 203 -1.56 8.95 17.74
CA ARG A 203 -0.75 10.18 17.80
C ARG A 203 -1.59 11.40 18.20
N MET A 204 -2.81 11.53 17.69
CA MET A 204 -3.73 12.63 18.05
C MET A 204 -4.17 12.56 19.51
N THR A 205 -4.48 11.36 20.02
CA THR A 205 -4.88 11.17 21.43
C THR A 205 -3.71 11.39 22.39
N SER A 206 -2.50 10.96 22.02
CA SER A 206 -1.28 11.19 22.80
C SER A 206 -0.93 12.68 22.93
N LYS A 207 -0.98 13.44 21.82
CA LYS A 207 -0.70 14.90 21.82
C LYS A 207 -1.72 15.71 22.65
N SER A 208 -3.01 15.35 22.58
CA SER A 208 -4.07 16.01 23.36
C SER A 208 -3.83 15.86 24.88
N ASN A 209 -3.42 14.68 25.32
CA ASN A 209 -3.13 14.40 26.73
C ASN A 209 -1.82 15.06 27.23
N ALA A 210 -0.83 15.29 26.36
CA ALA A 210 0.36 16.04 26.72
C ALA A 210 0.05 17.53 26.99
N ASN A 211 -0.84 18.12 26.20
CA ASN A 211 -1.24 19.53 26.35
C ASN A 211 -2.26 19.77 27.48
N SER A 212 -3.11 18.77 27.82
CA SER A 212 -4.09 18.90 28.91
C SER A 212 -3.46 18.82 30.31
N LYS A 213 -2.25 18.24 30.44
CA LYS A 213 -1.50 18.23 31.71
C LYS A 213 -1.07 19.62 32.20
N SER A 214 -1.20 20.66 31.38
CA SER A 214 -0.88 22.05 31.74
C SER A 214 -2.06 22.83 32.33
N LYS A 215 -3.33 22.46 32.08
CA LYS A 215 -4.49 23.22 32.57
C LYS A 215 -5.71 22.35 32.93
N SER A 216 -5.96 22.29 34.23
CA SER A 216 -7.27 22.16 34.91
C SER A 216 -7.83 20.77 35.29
N ASN A 217 -8.19 20.74 36.58
CA ASN A 217 -9.28 20.07 37.29
C ASN A 217 -9.42 18.53 37.29
N LYS A 218 -9.00 18.02 38.45
CA LYS A 218 -8.85 16.66 38.97
C LYS A 218 -10.11 15.76 39.07
N PHE A 219 -11.23 16.04 38.38
CA PHE A 219 -12.49 15.32 38.70
C PHE A 219 -13.21 14.56 37.58
N ASN A 220 -12.65 14.44 36.38
CA ASN A 220 -13.25 13.57 35.33
C ASN A 220 -12.25 12.69 34.56
N SER A 221 -11.03 12.47 35.08
CA SER A 221 -9.99 11.74 34.33
C SER A 221 -10.01 10.21 34.47
N LEU A 222 -11.01 9.62 35.13
CA LEU A 222 -10.87 8.23 35.60
C LEU A 222 -11.26 7.10 34.64
N PHE A 223 -11.95 7.32 33.49
CA PHE A 223 -12.44 6.15 32.73
C PHE A 223 -12.46 6.16 31.18
N LYS A 224 -11.87 7.13 30.46
CA LYS A 224 -11.97 7.12 28.96
C LYS A 224 -10.70 7.45 28.15
N GLY A 225 -9.57 7.77 28.77
CA GLY A 225 -8.38 8.27 28.05
C GLY A 225 -7.32 7.23 27.71
N SER A 226 -6.88 6.42 28.70
CA SER A 226 -5.72 5.55 28.51
C SER A 226 -6.04 4.23 27.79
N SER A 227 -7.24 3.66 28.01
CA SER A 227 -7.66 2.40 27.39
C SER A 227 -7.86 2.53 25.88
N THR A 228 -8.48 3.62 25.42
CA THR A 228 -8.67 3.89 23.99
C THR A 228 -7.35 4.22 23.28
N MET A 229 -6.42 4.90 23.97
CA MET A 229 -5.10 5.22 23.43
C MET A 229 -4.25 3.96 23.24
N LYS A 230 -4.11 3.13 24.29
CA LYS A 230 -3.40 1.84 24.20
C LYS A 230 -4.07 0.89 23.19
N SER A 231 -5.40 0.92 23.09
CA SER A 231 -6.14 0.16 22.10
C SER A 231 -5.78 0.55 20.67
N HIS A 232 -5.68 1.85 20.35
CA HIS A 232 -5.30 2.26 18.98
C HIS A 232 -3.85 1.93 18.63
N LEU A 233 -2.92 2.04 19.58
CA LEU A 233 -1.53 1.61 19.37
C LEU A 233 -1.45 0.11 19.05
N LYS A 234 -2.10 -0.70 19.89
CA LYS A 234 -2.18 -2.14 19.70
C LYS A 234 -2.82 -2.50 18.36
N SER A 235 -3.97 -1.92 18.04
CA SER A 235 -4.65 -2.15 16.76
C SER A 235 -3.82 -1.72 15.56
N ALA A 236 -3.02 -0.65 15.66
CA ALA A 236 -2.13 -0.24 14.58
C ALA A 236 -1.08 -1.31 14.28
N ILE A 237 -0.37 -1.78 15.30
CA ILE A 237 0.68 -2.81 15.15
C ILE A 237 0.07 -4.14 14.69
N GLU A 238 -1.05 -4.57 15.28
CA GLU A 238 -1.75 -5.79 14.86
C GLU A 238 -2.20 -5.71 13.39
N CYS A 239 -2.73 -4.56 12.95
CA CYS A 239 -3.08 -4.37 11.53
C CYS A 239 -1.84 -4.39 10.63
N TYR A 240 -0.70 -3.82 11.03
CA TYR A 240 0.54 -3.94 10.25
C TYR A 240 0.99 -5.40 10.13
N ILE A 241 0.95 -6.16 11.23
CA ILE A 241 1.26 -7.60 11.24
C ILE A 241 0.28 -8.37 10.34
N SER A 242 -1.02 -8.18 10.49
CA SER A 242 -2.02 -8.82 9.61
C SER A 242 -1.85 -8.43 8.15
N GLY A 243 -1.39 -7.21 7.86
CA GLY A 243 -1.02 -6.76 6.52
C GLY A 243 0.16 -7.53 5.95
N ILE A 244 1.21 -7.75 6.75
CA ILE A 244 2.36 -8.59 6.40
C ILE A 244 1.91 -10.03 6.12
N MET A 245 1.09 -10.61 6.99
CA MET A 245 0.61 -12.00 6.85
C MET A 245 -0.38 -12.19 5.70
N SER A 246 -1.04 -11.11 5.26
CA SER A 246 -1.91 -11.12 4.07
C SER A 246 -1.14 -10.83 2.78
N SER A 247 0.15 -10.51 2.88
CA SER A 247 1.02 -10.24 1.74
C SER A 247 1.68 -11.53 1.28
N SER A 248 2.01 -11.59 0.00
CA SER A 248 2.89 -12.64 -0.51
C SER A 248 4.30 -12.49 0.07
N ASP A 249 5.03 -13.59 0.24
CA ASP A 249 6.35 -13.60 0.91
C ASP A 249 7.38 -12.66 0.28
N ASP A 250 7.23 -12.39 -1.00
CA ASP A 250 8.05 -11.49 -1.80
C ASP A 250 7.33 -10.18 -2.10
N ASP A 251 6.43 -9.71 -1.25
CA ASP A 251 5.83 -8.38 -1.41
C ASP A 251 6.73 -7.31 -0.75
N LEU A 252 7.13 -6.31 -1.53
CA LEU A 252 7.90 -5.16 -1.04
C LEU A 252 7.12 -4.29 -0.04
N PHE A 253 5.81 -4.49 0.10
CA PHE A 253 5.08 -3.96 1.25
C PHE A 253 5.63 -4.49 2.57
N ILE A 254 6.11 -5.74 2.65
CA ILE A 254 6.48 -6.37 3.93
C ILE A 254 7.57 -5.58 4.67
N PRO A 255 8.76 -5.28 4.07
CA PRO A 255 9.76 -4.46 4.74
C PRO A 255 9.24 -3.08 5.16
N GLN A 256 8.43 -2.43 4.31
CA GLN A 256 7.87 -1.11 4.62
C GLN A 256 6.90 -1.14 5.81
N LEU A 257 6.11 -2.21 5.96
CA LEU A 257 5.22 -2.39 7.10
C LEU A 257 6.02 -2.66 8.38
N TYR A 258 7.13 -3.41 8.31
CA TYR A 258 8.05 -3.53 9.44
C TYR A 258 8.71 -2.21 9.81
N ASP A 259 9.11 -1.39 8.85
CA ASP A 259 9.68 -0.06 9.12
C ASP A 259 8.65 0.81 9.90
N LYS A 260 7.35 0.68 9.60
CA LYS A 260 6.27 1.33 10.39
C LYS A 260 6.15 0.78 11.80
N ILE A 261 6.18 -0.54 11.97
CA ILE A 261 6.18 -1.17 13.31
C ILE A 261 7.39 -0.68 14.12
N LEU A 262 8.59 -0.74 13.56
CA LEU A 262 9.82 -0.29 14.20
C LEU A 262 9.76 1.19 14.60
N SER A 263 9.30 2.07 13.70
CA SER A 263 9.12 3.50 14.00
C SER A 263 8.20 3.72 15.20
N ILE A 264 7.09 2.97 15.29
CA ILE A 264 6.15 3.04 16.41
C ILE A 264 6.81 2.53 17.70
N LEU A 265 7.47 1.37 17.69
CA LEU A 265 8.11 0.79 18.88
C LEU A 265 9.23 1.69 19.43
N ILE A 266 10.07 2.23 18.54
CA ILE A 266 11.15 3.16 18.89
C ILE A 266 10.58 4.44 19.49
N HIS A 267 9.54 5.02 18.87
CA HIS A 267 8.91 6.25 19.37
C HIS A 267 8.31 6.08 20.77
N ASN A 268 7.87 4.87 21.12
CA ASN A 268 7.30 4.55 22.43
C ASN A 268 8.32 4.03 23.45
N ASN A 269 9.63 4.05 23.12
CA ASN A 269 10.71 3.53 23.96
C ASN A 269 10.47 2.08 24.43
N THR A 270 9.98 1.23 23.53
CA THR A 270 9.79 -0.20 23.80
C THR A 270 11.13 -0.88 24.14
N ASP A 271 11.07 -1.97 24.92
CA ASP A 271 12.23 -2.81 25.23
C ASP A 271 13.01 -3.18 23.96
N ILE A 272 14.33 -2.98 24.01
CA ILE A 272 15.25 -3.15 22.89
C ILE A 272 15.22 -4.58 22.32
N ARG A 273 14.88 -5.60 23.12
CA ARG A 273 14.76 -6.99 22.67
C ARG A 273 13.60 -7.16 21.69
N VAL A 274 12.46 -6.52 21.97
CA VAL A 274 11.30 -6.51 21.06
C VAL A 274 11.63 -5.77 19.77
N ILE A 275 12.31 -4.62 19.87
CA ILE A 275 12.77 -3.86 18.69
C ILE A 275 13.72 -4.73 17.85
N THR A 276 14.68 -5.41 18.48
CA THR A 276 15.64 -6.29 17.83
C THR A 276 14.93 -7.42 17.07
N PHE A 277 13.91 -8.04 17.67
CA PHE A 277 13.11 -9.08 17.01
C PHE A 277 12.47 -8.57 15.70
N PHE A 278 11.76 -7.44 15.75
CA PHE A 278 11.14 -6.88 14.54
C PHE A 278 12.17 -6.38 13.51
N TYR A 279 13.34 -5.93 13.96
CA TYR A 279 14.44 -5.53 13.08
C TYR A 279 15.00 -6.74 12.31
N GLN A 280 15.21 -7.87 12.99
CA GLN A 280 15.64 -9.11 12.35
C GLN A 280 14.61 -9.64 11.34
N LEU A 281 13.32 -9.57 11.70
CA LEU A 281 12.23 -9.92 10.77
C LEU A 281 12.27 -9.04 9.51
N ARG A 282 12.40 -7.72 9.67
CA ARG A 282 12.52 -6.78 8.55
C ARG A 282 13.64 -7.22 7.61
N TYR A 283 14.83 -7.50 8.12
CA TYR A 283 15.97 -7.92 7.31
C TYR A 283 15.75 -9.28 6.62
N TYR A 284 15.20 -10.26 7.34
CA TYR A 284 14.88 -11.58 6.79
C TYR A 284 13.92 -11.51 5.60
N PHE A 285 12.84 -10.72 5.71
CA PHE A 285 11.89 -10.56 4.61
C PHE A 285 12.42 -9.65 3.49
N THR A 286 13.31 -8.70 3.80
CA THR A 286 14.03 -7.92 2.77
C THR A 286 14.86 -8.83 1.88
N LEU A 287 15.60 -9.78 2.48
CA LEU A 287 16.39 -10.77 1.73
C LEU A 287 15.52 -11.74 0.93
N LYS A 288 14.35 -12.14 1.46
CA LYS A 288 13.42 -13.00 0.73
C LYS A 288 12.80 -12.32 -0.49
N ALA A 289 12.52 -11.03 -0.41
CA ALA A 289 11.89 -10.30 -1.51
C ALA A 289 12.84 -10.07 -2.70
N ASP A 290 14.16 -10.02 -2.48
CA ASP A 290 15.24 -9.82 -3.47
C ASP A 290 14.84 -9.21 -4.83
N TYR A 291 14.45 -7.93 -4.82
CA TYR A 291 14.16 -7.15 -6.02
C TYR A 291 15.31 -6.24 -6.46
N THR A 292 16.53 -6.54 -6.04
CA THR A 292 17.73 -5.74 -6.38
C THR A 292 17.88 -5.53 -7.90
N TYR A 293 17.48 -6.53 -8.69
CA TYR A 293 17.49 -6.51 -10.16
C TYR A 293 16.54 -5.49 -10.81
N LEU A 294 15.54 -4.96 -10.08
CA LEU A 294 14.61 -3.96 -10.61
C LEU A 294 15.22 -2.54 -10.66
N HIS A 295 16.38 -2.32 -10.02
CA HIS A 295 17.10 -1.05 -9.98
C HIS A 295 16.23 0.17 -9.60
N ILE A 296 15.29 -0.03 -8.66
CA ILE A 296 14.44 1.06 -8.14
C ILE A 296 15.19 1.75 -6.99
N PRO A 297 15.41 3.08 -7.03
CA PRO A 297 16.04 3.78 -5.92
C PRO A 297 15.19 3.67 -4.65
N GLY A 298 15.82 3.40 -3.49
CA GLY A 298 15.11 3.32 -2.22
C GLY A 298 14.46 1.96 -1.91
N LEU A 299 14.54 0.99 -2.83
CA LEU A 299 13.70 -0.21 -2.78
C LEU A 299 13.97 -1.11 -1.58
N LEU A 300 15.24 -1.23 -1.20
CA LEU A 300 15.74 -2.07 -0.13
C LEU A 300 16.76 -1.30 0.72
N ASP A 301 16.64 0.03 0.76
CA ASP A 301 17.52 0.88 1.58
C ASP A 301 17.53 0.38 3.02
N ASP A 302 18.65 0.55 3.71
CA ASP A 302 18.76 0.16 5.11
C ASP A 302 17.70 0.88 5.95
N PHE A 303 17.24 0.22 7.01
CA PHE A 303 16.32 0.85 7.94
C PHE A 303 17.01 2.03 8.63
N VAL A 304 16.53 3.24 8.35
CA VAL A 304 16.96 4.46 9.02
C VAL A 304 15.79 4.94 9.90
N PRO A 305 15.93 4.95 11.24
CA PRO A 305 14.87 5.44 12.10
C PRO A 305 14.65 6.95 11.87
N ASP A 306 13.41 7.35 11.58
CA ASP A 306 13.05 8.76 11.48
C ASP A 306 13.20 9.46 12.84
N ASN A 307 13.94 10.58 12.88
CA ASN A 307 13.96 11.55 13.98
C ASN A 307 14.23 10.99 15.40
N THR A 308 15.38 10.35 15.62
CA THR A 308 15.94 10.32 16.99
C THR A 308 17.40 10.78 16.99
N GLU A 309 17.72 11.75 17.87
CA GLU A 309 19.09 12.22 18.13
C GLU A 309 20.05 11.08 18.58
N ASN A 310 19.51 9.87 18.82
CA ASN A 310 20.22 8.68 19.29
C ASN A 310 20.29 7.52 18.26
N ASN A 311 20.01 7.76 16.97
CA ASN A 311 19.95 6.70 15.94
C ASN A 311 21.19 5.78 15.93
N HIS A 312 22.40 6.33 16.08
CA HIS A 312 23.63 5.52 16.09
C HIS A 312 23.75 4.60 17.31
N ARG A 313 23.25 5.03 18.48
CA ARG A 313 23.27 4.20 19.70
C ARG A 313 22.27 3.05 19.57
N LEU A 314 21.07 3.31 19.07
CA LEU A 314 20.05 2.28 18.90
C LEU A 314 20.52 1.14 17.99
N LEU A 315 21.05 1.46 16.80
CA LEU A 315 21.55 0.44 15.87
C LEU A 315 22.74 -0.33 16.44
N HIS A 316 23.63 0.36 17.16
CA HIS A 316 24.73 -0.27 17.85
C HIS A 316 24.23 -1.25 18.94
N ASP A 317 23.25 -0.86 19.74
CA ASP A 317 22.68 -1.71 20.80
C ASP A 317 21.96 -2.93 20.22
N ILE A 318 21.22 -2.78 19.11
CA ILE A 318 20.63 -3.89 18.35
C ILE A 318 21.73 -4.86 17.90
N HIS A 319 22.80 -4.35 17.28
CA HIS A 319 23.91 -5.19 16.83
C HIS A 319 24.64 -5.87 17.98
N GLN A 320 24.83 -5.22 19.12
CA GLN A 320 25.42 -5.85 20.30
C GLN A 320 24.59 -7.03 20.82
N ILE A 321 23.26 -6.89 20.85
CA ILE A 321 22.34 -7.98 21.25
C ILE A 321 22.46 -9.15 20.27
N ILE A 322 22.51 -8.87 18.96
CA ILE A 322 22.64 -9.89 17.91
C ILE A 322 24.01 -10.59 17.99
N GLU A 323 25.09 -9.85 18.25
CA GLU A 323 26.46 -10.38 18.30
C GLU A 323 26.83 -11.06 19.63
N HIS A 324 25.92 -11.08 20.63
CA HIS A 324 26.15 -11.63 21.96
C HIS A 324 27.40 -11.08 22.68
N LYS A 325 27.83 -9.86 22.36
CA LYS A 325 28.98 -9.23 23.01
C LYS A 325 28.53 -8.57 24.31
N ASP A 326 28.77 -9.26 25.42
CA ASP A 326 28.65 -8.78 26.81
C ASP A 326 27.34 -8.04 27.17
N VAL A 327 26.29 -8.80 27.45
CA VAL A 327 25.16 -8.30 28.26
C VAL A 327 25.37 -8.61 29.76
N SER A 328 26.64 -8.79 30.15
CA SER A 328 27.08 -9.23 31.47
C SER A 328 27.28 -8.10 32.49
N ASN A 329 26.86 -6.87 32.22
CA ASN A 329 27.00 -5.77 33.17
C ASN A 329 25.70 -4.99 33.45
N SER A 330 25.16 -5.29 34.65
CA SER A 330 24.48 -4.37 35.57
C SER A 330 23.25 -3.58 35.08
N CYS A 331 22.12 -4.26 35.01
CA CYS A 331 20.85 -3.76 35.55
C CYS A 331 19.95 -4.97 35.77
N LYS A 332 19.06 -4.95 36.77
CA LYS A 332 18.05 -6.01 36.95
C LYS A 332 17.23 -6.08 35.65
N LYS A 333 17.57 -6.99 34.74
CA LYS A 333 16.81 -7.22 33.51
C LYS A 333 15.42 -7.62 33.97
N VAL A 334 14.45 -6.77 33.67
CA VAL A 334 13.03 -7.09 33.84
C VAL A 334 12.76 -8.29 32.93
N ASP A 335 12.09 -9.32 33.48
CA ASP A 335 11.67 -10.49 32.72
C ASP A 335 10.87 -10.02 31.50
N ILE A 336 11.32 -10.38 30.29
CA ILE A 336 10.73 -9.87 29.04
C ILE A 336 9.23 -10.17 28.97
N GLU A 337 8.81 -11.26 29.59
CA GLU A 337 7.41 -11.71 29.68
C GLU A 337 6.49 -10.73 30.41
N THR A 338 7.05 -9.84 31.23
CA THR A 338 6.34 -8.79 31.95
C THR A 338 6.25 -7.47 31.16
N VAL A 339 6.96 -7.37 30.03
CA VAL A 339 6.90 -6.22 29.13
C VAL A 339 5.62 -6.30 28.31
N GLU A 340 4.74 -5.30 28.41
CA GLU A 340 3.42 -5.28 27.75
C GLU A 340 3.52 -5.53 26.24
N GLU A 341 4.55 -4.98 25.61
CA GLU A 341 4.84 -5.07 24.18
C GLU A 341 5.26 -6.48 23.71
N ILE A 342 5.60 -7.41 24.62
CA ILE A 342 5.82 -8.81 24.22
C ILE A 342 4.56 -9.44 23.63
N GLY A 343 3.38 -8.88 23.94
CA GLY A 343 2.12 -9.25 23.31
C GLY A 343 2.15 -9.10 21.78
N PHE A 344 2.94 -8.16 21.23
CA PHE A 344 3.09 -8.00 19.78
C PHE A 344 3.90 -9.12 19.15
N VAL A 345 4.93 -9.60 19.85
CA VAL A 345 5.71 -10.78 19.41
C VAL A 345 4.81 -12.01 19.42
N LYS A 346 4.07 -12.24 20.51
CA LYS A 346 3.14 -13.38 20.62
C LYS A 346 2.11 -13.36 19.49
N PHE A 347 1.49 -12.20 19.25
CA PHE A 347 0.54 -12.02 18.15
C PHE A 347 1.20 -12.31 16.79
N TRP A 348 2.42 -11.82 16.55
CA TRP A 348 3.14 -12.11 15.31
C TRP A 348 3.38 -13.61 15.11
N VAL A 349 3.86 -14.31 16.15
CA VAL A 349 4.12 -15.75 16.10
C VAL A 349 2.83 -16.52 15.83
N GLU A 350 1.75 -16.19 16.54
CA GLU A 350 0.44 -16.81 16.36
C GLU A 350 -0.09 -16.61 14.94
N GLU A 351 -0.03 -15.39 14.41
CA GLU A 351 -0.49 -15.10 13.05
C GLU A 351 0.37 -15.78 11.98
N TYR A 352 1.69 -15.83 12.17
CA TYR A 352 2.61 -16.51 11.25
C TYR A 352 2.35 -18.03 11.24
N GLN A 353 2.20 -18.64 12.42
CA GLN A 353 1.99 -20.08 12.58
C GLN A 353 0.64 -20.57 12.05
N LYS A 354 -0.37 -19.70 11.91
CA LYS A 354 -1.62 -20.03 11.20
C LYS A 354 -1.38 -20.39 9.74
N GLN A 355 -0.29 -19.92 9.15
CA GLN A 355 0.00 -20.09 7.73
C GLN A 355 1.25 -20.93 7.46
N LYS A 356 2.28 -20.83 8.30
CA LYS A 356 3.62 -21.40 8.06
C LYS A 356 4.30 -21.86 9.34
N GLU A 357 5.08 -22.92 9.23
CA GLU A 357 6.00 -23.30 10.31
C GLU A 357 7.15 -22.29 10.43
N LEU A 358 7.63 -22.08 11.66
CA LEU A 358 8.78 -21.22 11.92
C LEU A 358 10.04 -21.87 11.34
N SER A 359 10.70 -21.16 10.44
CA SER A 359 12.01 -21.58 9.93
C SER A 359 13.09 -21.43 11.01
N GLN A 360 14.20 -22.14 10.84
CA GLN A 360 15.32 -22.07 11.80
C GLN A 360 15.78 -20.63 12.11
N PRO A 361 15.93 -19.71 11.12
CA PRO A 361 16.24 -18.31 11.42
C PRO A 361 15.21 -17.64 12.35
N LEU A 362 13.91 -17.89 12.14
CA LEU A 362 12.85 -17.28 12.94
C LEU A 362 12.84 -17.81 14.37
N ILE A 363 13.16 -19.10 14.57
CA ILE A 363 13.34 -19.70 15.89
C ILE A 363 14.51 -19.03 16.63
N ILE A 364 15.61 -18.77 15.92
CA ILE A 364 16.78 -18.06 16.47
C ILE A 364 16.42 -16.62 16.84
N PHE A 365 15.69 -15.90 16.00
CA PHE A 365 15.26 -14.52 16.33
C PHE A 365 14.39 -14.50 17.59
N HIS A 366 13.50 -15.48 17.74
CA HIS A 366 12.66 -15.60 18.94
C HIS A 366 13.47 -15.94 20.19
N SER A 367 14.52 -16.76 20.10
CA SER A 367 15.34 -17.09 21.28
C SER A 367 16.13 -15.88 21.79
N TYR A 368 16.51 -14.94 20.92
CA TYR A 368 17.18 -13.69 21.31
C TYR A 368 16.34 -12.75 22.18
N LEU A 369 15.02 -12.94 22.26
CA LEU A 369 14.17 -12.19 23.19
C LEU A 369 14.47 -12.51 24.65
N PHE A 370 15.01 -13.70 24.93
CA PHE A 370 15.20 -14.22 26.27
C PHE A 370 16.68 -14.24 26.71
N ALA A 371 17.60 -13.85 25.84
CA ALA A 371 19.02 -13.67 26.13
C ALA A 371 19.28 -12.30 26.80
#